data_AF-A0A2A9P0Y0-F1
#
_entry.id   AF-A0A2A9P0Y0-F1
#
_cell.length_a   1.000
_cell.length_b   1.000
_cell.length_c   1.000
_cell.angle_alpha   90.00
_cell.angle_beta   90.00
_cell.angle_gamma   90.00
#
_symmetry.space_group_name_H-M   'P 1'
#
loop_
_entity.id
_entity.type
_entity.pdbx_description
1 polymer ?
#
loop_
_entity_poly.entity_id
_entity_poly.type
_entity_poly.pdbx_seq_one_letter_code
_entity_poly.pdbx_strand_id
1 'polypeptide(L)'
;MAVKLTPELETLHDQVHKSLGIDPRTPAYPHLSLCYITDKDAENGERQKFYDGLHLRKDGNGIALDCGDGGGAEDWLSEFIIKEIWVVSCEGLVEEWKVLDIVELQS
;
A
#
# COMPACT_ATOMS: atom_id res chain seq x y z
N MET A 1 -3.98 0.15 4.76
CA MET A 1 -3.86 -1.22 5.30
C MET A 1 -2.42 -1.44 5.72
N ALA A 2 -2.17 -1.80 6.99
CA ALA A 2 -0.79 -2.06 7.45
C ALA A 2 -0.31 -3.42 6.92
N VAL A 3 0.90 -3.45 6.39
CA VAL A 3 1.57 -4.68 5.95
C VAL A 3 2.53 -5.10 7.05
N LYS A 4 2.64 -6.41 7.29
CA LYS A 4 3.61 -6.92 8.26
C LYS A 4 5.02 -6.64 7.76
N LEU A 5 5.83 -5.95 8.56
CA LEU A 5 7.26 -5.81 8.25
C LEU A 5 7.94 -7.17 8.36
N THR A 6 8.44 -7.67 7.24
CA THR A 6 9.22 -8.91 7.17
C THR A 6 10.72 -8.59 7.08
N PRO A 7 11.61 -9.53 7.45
CA PRO A 7 13.06 -9.33 7.31
C PRO A 7 13.50 -8.99 5.88
N GLU A 8 12.81 -9.52 4.88
CA GLU A 8 13.06 -9.26 3.47
C GLU A 8 12.73 -7.81 3.09
N LEU A 9 11.61 -7.28 3.60
CA LEU A 9 11.22 -5.88 3.38
C LEU A 9 12.15 -4.91 4.11
N GLU A 10 12.58 -5.25 5.34
CA GLU A 10 13.56 -4.47 6.09
C GLU A 10 14.91 -4.42 5.35
N THR A 11 15.37 -5.57 4.86
CA THR A 11 16.61 -5.66 4.05
C THR A 11 16.51 -4.84 2.77
N LEU A 12 15.39 -4.92 2.05
CA LEU A 12 15.17 -4.15 0.82
C LEU A 12 15.18 -2.64 1.11
N HIS A 13 14.48 -2.21 2.16
CA HIS A 13 14.46 -0.81 2.59
C HIS A 13 15.89 -0.29 2.84
N ASP A 14 16.69 -1.02 3.61
CA ASP A 14 18.06 -0.61 3.94
C ASP A 14 18.97 -0.58 2.71
N GLN A 15 18.83 -1.56 1.81
CA GLN A 15 19.60 -1.60 0.56
C GLN A 15 19.29 -0.41 -0.35
N VAL A 16 18.02 -0.04 -0.49
CA VAL A 16 17.59 1.12 -1.31
C VAL A 16 18.19 2.39 -0.73
N HIS A 17 18.02 2.65 0.57
CA HIS A 17 18.56 3.84 1.23
C HIS A 17 20.08 3.94 1.13
N LYS A 18 20.78 2.83 1.38
CA LYS A 18 22.25 2.76 1.26
C LYS A 18 22.72 3.03 -0.17
N SER A 19 22.03 2.49 -1.18
CA SER A 19 22.41 2.67 -2.59
C SER A 19 22.18 4.09 -3.08
N LEU A 20 21.13 4.75 -2.57
CA LEU A 20 20.84 6.16 -2.87
C LEU A 20 21.71 7.14 -2.06
N GLY A 21 22.39 6.67 -1.00
CA GLY A 21 23.14 7.54 -0.09
C GLY A 21 22.25 8.48 0.71
N ILE A 22 21.00 8.07 0.98
CA ILE A 22 19.99 8.88 1.66
C ILE A 22 19.64 8.23 2.99
N ASP A 23 19.81 8.97 4.08
CA ASP A 23 19.33 8.54 5.40
C ASP A 23 17.79 8.58 5.44
N PRO A 24 17.13 7.48 5.84
CA PRO A 24 15.69 7.44 5.98
C PRO A 24 15.24 8.44 7.06
N ARG A 25 14.33 9.35 6.70
CA ARG A 25 13.79 10.37 7.61
C ARG A 25 12.57 9.90 8.39
N THR A 26 12.06 8.71 8.08
CA THR A 26 10.84 8.14 8.65
C THR A 26 11.05 6.68 8.98
N PRO A 27 10.39 6.13 10.03
CA PRO A 27 10.39 4.70 10.29
C PRO A 27 9.82 3.92 9.11
N ALA A 28 10.32 2.70 8.87
CA ALA A 28 9.74 1.78 7.90
C ALA A 28 8.33 1.38 8.35
N TYR A 29 7.32 1.95 7.70
CA TYR A 29 5.91 1.62 7.92
C TYR A 29 5.30 1.08 6.62
N PRO A 30 5.52 -0.22 6.30
CA PRO A 30 4.98 -0.80 5.07
C PRO A 30 3.46 -0.83 5.14
N HIS A 31 2.81 -0.23 4.14
CA HIS A 31 1.36 -0.16 4.05
C HIS A 31 0.92 -0.13 2.60
N LEU A 32 -0.32 -0.57 2.36
CA LEU A 32 -1.03 -0.34 1.12
C LEU A 32 -2.04 0.79 1.34
N SER A 33 -1.89 1.87 0.60
CA SER A 33 -2.89 2.95 0.53
C SER A 33 -4.13 2.44 -0.19
N LEU A 34 -5.29 2.55 0.45
CA LEU A 34 -6.57 2.13 -0.14
C LEU A 34 -7.26 3.30 -0.86
N CYS A 35 -7.04 4.53 -0.38
CA CYS A 35 -7.53 5.75 -1.00
C CYS A 35 -6.68 6.95 -0.54
N TYR A 36 -6.76 8.03 -1.31
CA TYR A 36 -6.28 9.35 -0.92
C TYR A 36 -7.49 10.26 -0.71
N ILE A 37 -7.62 10.85 0.47
CA ILE A 37 -8.72 11.74 0.84
C ILE A 37 -8.10 13.08 1.25
N THR A 38 -8.53 14.16 0.60
CA THR A 38 -8.05 15.51 0.94
C THR A 38 -8.55 15.94 2.32
N ASP A 39 -7.87 16.90 2.96
CA ASP A 39 -8.34 17.42 4.26
C ASP A 39 -9.75 18.00 4.17
N LYS A 40 -10.05 18.69 3.07
CA LYS A 40 -11.39 19.23 2.79
C LYS A 40 -12.45 18.13 2.70
N ASP A 41 -12.17 17.03 2.02
CA ASP A 41 -13.10 15.91 1.91
C ASP A 41 -13.23 15.15 3.22
N ALA A 42 -12.13 15.04 3.98
CA ALA A 42 -12.14 14.48 5.32
C ALA A 42 -13.00 15.30 6.28
N GLU A 43 -12.93 16.64 6.22
CA GLU A 43 -13.81 17.56 6.97
C GLU A 43 -15.29 17.38 6.60
N ASN A 44 -15.58 16.99 5.35
CA ASN A 44 -16.93 16.66 4.87
C ASN A 44 -17.38 15.22 5.20
N GLY A 45 -16.57 14.47 5.96
CA GLY A 45 -16.90 13.13 6.45
C GLY A 45 -16.56 11.99 5.49
N GLU A 46 -15.88 12.25 4.36
CA GLU A 46 -15.57 11.21 3.36
C GLU A 46 -14.68 10.10 3.93
N ARG A 47 -13.81 10.42 4.91
CA ARG A 47 -12.99 9.41 5.58
C ARG A 47 -13.83 8.34 6.28
N GLN A 48 -14.87 8.76 7.01
CA GLN A 48 -15.73 7.82 7.73
C GLN A 48 -16.60 7.04 6.75
N LYS A 49 -17.17 7.70 5.73
CA LYS A 49 -17.97 7.04 4.69
C LYS A 49 -17.18 5.97 3.95
N PHE A 50 -15.93 6.27 3.58
CA PHE A 50 -15.05 5.29 2.94
C PHE A 50 -14.79 4.11 3.87
N TYR A 51 -14.45 4.37 5.13
CA TYR A 51 -14.21 3.31 6.12
C TYR A 51 -15.43 2.41 6.32
N ASP A 52 -16.63 3.00 6.46
CA ASP A 52 -17.88 2.26 6.66
C ASP A 52 -18.27 1.41 5.45
N GLY A 53 -17.83 1.80 4.25
CA GLY A 53 -18.01 1.03 3.02
C GLY A 53 -17.00 -0.10 2.83
N LEU A 54 -15.94 -0.18 3.65
CA LEU A 54 -14.98 -1.28 3.56
C LEU A 54 -15.53 -2.53 4.23
N HIS A 55 -15.48 -3.65 3.52
CA HIS A 55 -15.77 -4.96 4.06
C HIS A 55 -14.47 -5.57 4.61
N LEU A 56 -14.29 -5.45 5.92
CA LEU A 56 -13.09 -5.90 6.62
C LEU A 56 -13.44 -7.00 7.62
N ARG A 57 -12.58 -8.01 7.74
CA ARG A 57 -12.64 -8.98 8.83
C ARG A 57 -11.28 -9.15 9.49
N LYS A 58 -11.28 -9.54 10.76
CA LYS A 58 -10.05 -9.95 11.43
C LYS A 58 -9.58 -11.28 10.87
N ASP A 59 -8.30 -11.38 10.52
CA ASP A 59 -7.66 -12.61 10.07
C ASP A 59 -6.34 -12.80 10.82
N GLY A 60 -6.34 -13.71 11.80
CA GLY A 60 -5.22 -13.88 12.73
C GLY A 60 -4.85 -12.59 13.47
N ASN A 61 -3.62 -12.10 13.23
CA ASN A 61 -3.09 -10.84 13.78
C ASN A 61 -3.28 -9.64 12.82
N GLY A 62 -3.95 -9.85 11.69
CA GLY A 62 -4.18 -8.83 10.66
C GLY A 62 -5.66 -8.60 10.36
N ILE A 63 -5.90 -7.91 9.25
CA ILE A 63 -7.21 -7.62 8.68
C ILE A 63 -7.20 -8.14 7.24
N ALA A 64 -8.24 -8.86 6.84
CA ALA A 64 -8.51 -9.20 5.45
C ALA A 64 -9.55 -8.23 4.87
N LEU A 65 -9.35 -7.84 3.62
CA LEU A 65 -10.24 -6.98 2.84
C LEU A 65 -11.03 -7.84 1.85
N ASP A 66 -12.35 -7.72 1.81
CA ASP A 66 -13.15 -8.33 0.75
C ASP A 66 -13.03 -7.48 -0.51
N CYS A 67 -12.51 -8.10 -1.57
CA CYS A 67 -12.36 -7.55 -2.91
C CYS A 67 -13.44 -8.07 -3.87
N GLY A 68 -14.44 -8.81 -3.37
CA GLY A 68 -15.56 -9.29 -4.15
C GLY A 68 -16.43 -8.15 -4.71
N ASP A 69 -17.20 -8.44 -5.75
CA ASP A 69 -18.06 -7.47 -6.45
C ASP A 69 -19.41 -7.21 -5.74
N GLY A 70 -19.58 -7.74 -4.52
CA GLY A 70 -20.82 -7.68 -3.75
C GLY A 70 -21.95 -8.57 -4.30
N GLY A 71 -21.71 -9.34 -5.36
CA GLY A 71 -22.68 -10.20 -6.06
C GLY A 71 -22.85 -11.61 -5.48
N GLY A 72 -22.14 -11.94 -4.40
CA GLY A 72 -22.36 -13.17 -3.62
C GLY A 72 -21.15 -14.11 -3.51
N ALA A 73 -20.06 -13.84 -4.21
CA ALA A 73 -18.77 -14.50 -3.96
C ALA A 73 -17.86 -13.54 -3.18
N GLU A 74 -17.55 -13.89 -1.93
CA GLU A 74 -16.55 -13.17 -1.14
C GLU A 74 -15.15 -13.48 -1.68
N ASP A 75 -14.30 -12.46 -1.82
CA ASP A 75 -12.91 -12.60 -2.26
C ASP A 75 -11.98 -11.91 -1.28
N TRP A 76 -11.62 -12.63 -0.22
CA TRP A 76 -10.86 -12.07 0.90
C TRP A 76 -9.36 -12.01 0.60
N LEU A 77 -8.82 -10.81 0.48
CA LEU A 77 -7.40 -10.52 0.39
C LEU A 77 -6.80 -10.36 1.79
N SER A 78 -5.96 -11.30 2.21
CA SER A 78 -5.17 -11.22 3.45
C SER A 78 -3.66 -11.15 3.21
N GLU A 79 -3.19 -11.59 2.05
CA GLU A 79 -1.77 -11.63 1.67
C GLU A 79 -1.61 -11.35 0.17
N PHE A 80 -0.45 -10.85 -0.23
CA PHE A 80 -0.11 -10.65 -1.65
C PHE A 80 1.39 -10.91 -1.88
N ILE A 81 1.72 -11.31 -3.10
CA ILE A 81 3.10 -11.53 -3.54
C ILE A 81 3.51 -10.35 -4.40
N ILE A 82 4.65 -9.75 -4.07
CA ILE A 82 5.25 -8.67 -4.87
C ILE A 82 6.08 -9.31 -5.98
N LYS A 83 5.81 -8.92 -7.23
CA LYS A 83 6.54 -9.41 -8.41
C LYS A 83 7.44 -8.37 -9.05
N GLU A 84 7.24 -7.11 -8.75
CA GLU A 84 7.91 -6.00 -9.42
C GLU A 84 8.16 -4.87 -8.42
N ILE A 85 9.25 -4.13 -8.65
CA ILE A 85 9.54 -2.85 -7.99
C ILE A 85 9.58 -1.78 -9.06
N TRP A 86 8.80 -0.72 -8.86
CA TRP A 86 8.67 0.35 -9.85
C TRP A 86 9.42 1.59 -9.38
N VAL A 87 10.25 2.16 -10.25
CA VAL A 87 10.88 3.47 -10.04
C VAL A 87 9.97 4.52 -10.64
N VAL A 88 9.42 5.41 -9.82
CA VAL A 88 8.37 6.35 -10.22
C VAL A 88 8.79 7.78 -9.90
N SER A 89 8.59 8.70 -10.85
CA SER A 89 8.59 10.13 -10.60
C SER A 89 7.22 10.55 -10.06
N CYS A 90 7.16 10.84 -8.77
CA CYS A 90 5.93 11.17 -8.04
C CYS A 90 5.66 12.70 -7.98
N GLU A 91 5.84 13.41 -9.10
CA GLU A 91 5.49 14.83 -9.18
C GLU A 91 4.02 15.01 -9.55
N GLY A 92 3.28 15.84 -8.80
CA GLY A 92 1.87 16.14 -9.08
C GLY A 92 0.88 15.12 -8.50
N LEU A 93 -0.30 15.03 -9.12
CA LEU A 93 -1.36 14.09 -8.76
C LEU A 93 -0.94 12.65 -9.09
N VAL A 94 -1.55 11.65 -8.45
CA VAL A 94 -1.17 10.23 -8.64
C VAL A 94 -1.31 9.79 -10.10
N GLU A 95 -2.35 10.27 -10.79
CA GLU A 95 -2.59 10.05 -12.21
C GLU A 95 -1.54 10.71 -13.14
N GLU A 96 -0.75 11.65 -12.61
CA GLU A 96 0.33 12.33 -13.34
C GLU A 96 1.69 11.67 -13.11
N TRP A 97 1.78 10.71 -12.18
CA TRP A 97 3.03 10.02 -11.88
C TRP A 97 3.55 9.26 -13.08
N LYS A 98 4.87 9.27 -13.25
CA LYS A 98 5.54 8.65 -14.41
C LYS A 98 6.40 7.49 -13.96
N VAL A 99 6.09 6.30 -14.48
CA VAL A 99 6.96 5.12 -14.34
C VAL A 99 8.22 5.36 -15.17
N LEU A 100 9.37 5.33 -14.50
CA LEU A 100 10.69 5.52 -15.11
C LEU A 100 11.34 4.17 -15.42
N ASP A 101 11.16 3.18 -14.54
CA ASP A 101 11.72 1.84 -14.69
C ASP A 101 10.88 0.80 -13.92
N ILE A 102 10.96 -0.46 -14.34
CA ILE A 102 10.31 -1.61 -13.69
C ILE A 102 11.33 -2.72 -13.51
N VAL A 103 11.57 -3.11 -12.27
CA VAL A 103 12.46 -4.20 -11.89
C VAL A 103 11.62 -5.43 -11.55
N GLU A 104 11.70 -6.46 -12.38
CA GLU A 104 11.06 -7.76 -12.09
C GLU A 104 11.81 -8.49 -10.96
N LEU A 105 11.05 -8.95 -9.97
CA LEU A 105 11.53 -9.80 -8.89
C LEU A 105 11.40 -11.25 -9.32
N GLN A 106 12.52 -11.96 -9.36
CA GLN A 106 12.52 -13.38 -9.67
C GLN A 106 11.98 -14.18 -8.49
N SER A 107 11.08 -15.11 -8.80
CA SER A 107 10.49 -16.08 -7.86
C SER A 107 11.44 -17.22 -7.52
#